data_AF-A0A7C3DDE9-F1
#
_entry.id   AF-A0A7C3DDE9-F1
#
_cell.length_a   1.000
_cell.length_b   1.000
_cell.length_c   1.000
_cell.angle_alpha   90.00
_cell.angle_beta   90.00
_cell.angle_gamma   90.00
#
_symmetry.space_group_name_H-M   'P 1'
#
loop_
_entity.id
_entity.type
_entity.pdbx_description
1 polymer ?
#
loop_
_entity_poly.entity_id
_entity_poly.type
_entity_poly.pdbx_seq_one_letter_code
_entity_poly.pdbx_strand_id
1 'polypeptide(L)'
;MKPEPSTTKQDIELARLAAAGEADAQRRVGEIAQPMIHYQTGRFCPRFCHDNRRRYQCTLPDLAPPRSGDRALCEWGNASYGWMLDELTRPQRLQRFEGRDGASLSGYLFHIANSLPFYERWKDWRLGRRSHVPTYIQDLAPEAARVFHRLRHGDNIALIAQRLGLSEASTERLAREIVVELTRRQRLHLLNPTREVSLSGLGMADDNEDSEAIEADLACEDLSAEALDARIKLQQAWQQLSATEQFVLEAMLIDGQDADDVLGALKRLNIALSPRVPAQQTDRQQLYYFRRKAQARLARLSGLLED
;
A
#
# COMPACT_ATOMS: atom_id res chain seq x y z
N MET A 1 16.36 -6.76 19.02
CA MET A 1 15.59 -7.81 19.73
C MET A 1 14.84 -8.60 18.68
N LYS A 2 15.06 -9.92 18.60
CA LYS A 2 14.22 -10.78 17.75
C LYS A 2 12.87 -10.89 18.47
N PRO A 3 11.73 -10.55 17.84
CA PRO A 3 10.44 -10.82 18.44
C PRO A 3 10.31 -12.34 18.63
N GLU A 4 9.99 -12.77 19.84
CA GLU A 4 9.60 -14.16 20.10
C GLU A 4 8.42 -14.52 19.19
N PRO A 5 8.37 -15.73 18.62
CA PRO A 5 7.23 -16.14 17.81
C PRO A 5 6.00 -16.21 18.73
N SER A 6 5.13 -15.19 18.64
CA SER A 6 3.85 -15.21 19.33
C SER A 6 3.04 -16.37 18.76
N THR A 7 2.43 -17.14 19.65
CA THR A 7 1.53 -18.21 19.22
C THR A 7 0.27 -17.57 18.62
N THR A 8 -0.29 -18.16 17.56
CA THR A 8 -1.51 -17.66 16.89
C THR A 8 -2.66 -17.37 17.87
N LYS A 9 -2.76 -18.13 18.97
CA LYS A 9 -3.72 -17.90 20.05
C LYS A 9 -3.49 -16.59 20.81
N GLN A 10 -2.23 -16.25 21.11
CA GLN A 10 -1.87 -14.98 21.75
C GLN A 10 -2.15 -13.79 20.84
N ASP A 11 -1.95 -13.95 19.53
CA ASP A 11 -2.24 -12.90 18.55
C ASP A 11 -3.74 -12.62 18.42
N ILE A 12 -4.58 -13.67 18.44
CA ILE A 12 -6.04 -13.54 18.42
C ILE A 12 -6.52 -12.84 19.70
N GLU A 13 -6.01 -13.25 20.86
CA GLU A 13 -6.35 -12.63 22.14
C GLU A 13 -5.92 -11.17 22.18
N LEU A 14 -4.70 -10.87 21.72
CA LEU A 14 -4.19 -9.50 21.63
C LEU A 14 -5.06 -8.62 20.71
N ALA A 15 -5.44 -9.12 19.53
CA ALA A 15 -6.32 -8.40 18.62
C ALA A 15 -7.70 -8.12 19.24
N ARG A 16 -8.26 -9.09 19.97
CA ARG A 16 -9.55 -8.95 20.65
C ARG A 16 -9.50 -7.91 21.77
N LEU A 17 -8.47 -7.94 22.60
CA LEU A 17 -8.28 -6.96 23.69
C LEU A 17 -8.04 -5.55 23.15
N ALA A 18 -7.23 -5.42 22.09
CA ALA A 18 -7.01 -4.14 21.43
C ALA A 18 -8.29 -3.58 20.79
N ALA A 19 -9.12 -4.44 20.20
CA ALA A 19 -10.43 -4.04 19.66
C ALA A 19 -11.43 -3.64 20.75
N ALA A 20 -11.31 -4.20 21.96
CA ALA A 20 -12.12 -3.81 23.12
C ALA A 20 -11.68 -2.47 23.75
N GLY A 21 -10.60 -1.85 23.25
CA GLY A 21 -10.13 -0.55 23.74
C GLY A 21 -9.10 -0.64 24.86
N GLU A 22 -8.50 -1.81 25.12
CA GLU A 22 -7.49 -1.95 26.16
C GLU A 22 -6.18 -1.26 25.75
N ALA A 23 -5.75 -0.27 26.53
CA ALA A 23 -4.65 0.63 26.18
C ALA A 23 -3.31 -0.08 25.97
N ASP A 24 -3.00 -1.10 26.77
CA ASP A 24 -1.75 -1.85 26.65
C ASP A 24 -1.78 -2.81 25.45
N ALA A 25 -2.92 -3.41 25.14
CA ALA A 25 -3.10 -4.22 23.94
C ALA A 25 -3.00 -3.34 22.67
N GLN A 26 -3.63 -2.17 22.65
CA GLN A 26 -3.51 -1.20 21.54
C GLN A 26 -2.07 -0.76 21.33
N ARG A 27 -1.31 -0.51 22.40
CA ARG A 27 0.11 -0.16 22.31
C ARG A 27 0.92 -1.27 21.65
N ARG A 28 0.74 -2.51 22.10
CA ARG A 28 1.44 -3.69 21.54
C ARG A 28 1.07 -3.94 20.07
N VAL A 29 -0.19 -3.78 19.68
CA VAL A 29 -0.60 -3.88 18.26
C VAL A 29 0.01 -2.73 17.44
N GLY A 30 0.06 -1.51 18.00
CA GLY A 30 0.74 -0.37 17.38
C GLY A 30 2.24 -0.63 17.15
N GLU A 31 2.92 -1.23 18.11
CA GLU A 31 4.33 -1.66 17.99
C GLU A 31 4.52 -2.71 16.88
N ILE A 32 3.57 -3.64 16.73
CA ILE A 32 3.58 -4.62 15.63
C ILE A 32 3.39 -3.93 14.27
N ALA A 33 2.49 -2.93 14.18
CA ALA A 33 2.20 -2.23 12.93
C ALA A 33 3.30 -1.24 12.52
N GLN A 34 4.04 -0.69 13.48
CA GLN A 34 4.99 0.40 13.28
C GLN A 34 6.06 0.15 12.19
N PRO A 35 6.73 -1.02 12.11
CA PRO A 35 7.70 -1.28 11.03
C PRO A 35 7.07 -1.20 9.64
N MET A 36 5.82 -1.62 9.50
CA MET A 36 5.11 -1.63 8.21
C MET A 36 4.64 -0.23 7.84
N ILE A 37 4.19 0.55 8.82
CA ILE A 37 3.85 1.95 8.62
C ILE A 37 5.09 2.74 8.19
N HIS A 38 6.23 2.54 8.83
CA HIS A 38 7.49 3.19 8.41
C HIS A 38 7.87 2.80 6.97
N TYR A 39 7.80 1.52 6.63
CA TYR A 39 8.05 1.05 5.28
C TYR A 39 7.11 1.71 4.25
N GLN A 40 5.80 1.72 4.49
CA GLN A 40 4.84 2.31 3.55
C GLN A 40 4.92 3.83 3.50
N THR A 41 5.06 4.53 4.62
CA THR A 41 5.22 5.99 4.63
C THR A 41 6.52 6.41 3.93
N GLY A 42 7.59 5.62 4.08
CA GLY A 42 8.86 5.77 3.36
C GLY A 42 8.71 5.62 1.84
N ARG A 43 7.79 4.78 1.38
CA ARG A 43 7.52 4.55 -0.06
C ARG A 43 6.49 5.52 -0.64
N PHE A 44 5.42 5.79 0.09
CA PHE A 44 4.27 6.56 -0.39
C PHE A 44 4.57 8.06 -0.34
N CYS A 45 5.11 8.56 0.77
CA CYS A 45 5.27 10.00 0.97
C CYS A 45 6.20 10.67 -0.07
N PRO A 46 7.37 10.09 -0.44
CA PRO A 46 8.27 10.73 -1.40
C PRO A 46 7.66 10.93 -2.78
N ARG A 47 6.80 10.01 -3.23
CA ARG A 47 6.12 10.09 -4.54
C ARG A 47 5.26 11.35 -4.69
N PHE A 48 4.70 11.82 -3.58
CA PHE A 48 3.79 12.97 -3.53
C PHE A 48 4.36 14.14 -2.73
N CYS A 49 5.67 14.16 -2.47
CA CYS A 49 6.31 15.23 -1.71
C CYS A 49 6.64 16.46 -2.58
N HIS A 50 6.79 16.29 -3.90
CA HIS A 50 7.00 17.35 -4.90
C HIS A 50 7.82 18.56 -4.38
N ASP A 51 7.20 19.73 -4.28
CA ASP A 51 7.82 20.97 -3.79
C ASP A 51 7.87 21.06 -2.26
N ASN A 52 7.09 20.25 -1.53
CA ASN A 52 7.12 20.22 -0.07
C ASN A 52 8.50 19.80 0.46
N ARG A 53 9.22 18.90 -0.22
CA ARG A 53 10.60 18.54 0.15
C ARG A 53 11.59 19.72 0.10
N ARG A 54 11.25 20.77 -0.66
CA ARG A 54 12.08 21.98 -0.77
C ARG A 54 11.74 23.01 0.30
N ARG A 55 10.48 23.02 0.77
CA ARG A 55 9.92 24.03 1.70
C ARG A 55 9.90 23.58 3.16
N TYR A 56 9.71 22.29 3.41
CA TYR A 56 9.51 21.72 4.74
C TYR A 56 10.56 20.66 5.08
N GLN A 57 10.83 20.49 6.37
CA GLN A 57 11.64 19.38 6.87
C GLN A 57 10.78 18.12 7.01
N CYS A 58 11.21 17.01 6.41
CA CYS A 58 10.49 15.74 6.56
C CYS A 58 10.48 15.29 8.03
N THR A 59 9.32 14.84 8.51
CA THR A 59 9.16 14.33 9.88
C THR A 59 9.30 12.80 9.98
N LEU A 60 9.43 12.09 8.85
CA LEU A 60 9.57 10.64 8.83
C LEU A 60 11.03 10.23 9.09
N PRO A 61 11.27 9.22 9.94
CA PRO A 61 12.61 8.87 10.44
C PRO A 61 13.56 8.36 9.35
N ASP A 62 13.06 7.57 8.39
CA ASP A 62 13.91 6.86 7.41
C ASP A 62 14.27 7.68 6.15
N LEU A 63 13.71 8.89 6.01
CA LEU A 63 13.90 9.74 4.83
C LEU A 63 14.89 10.90 5.06
N ALA A 64 15.72 10.78 6.11
CA ALA A 64 16.88 11.61 6.51
C ALA A 64 16.61 12.98 7.17
N PRO A 65 17.43 13.34 8.19
CA PRO A 65 17.89 14.71 8.43
C PRO A 65 19.43 14.83 8.33
N PRO A 66 20.05 16.05 8.23
CA PRO A 66 19.46 17.39 8.23
C PRO A 66 19.83 18.24 6.99
N ARG A 67 18.99 19.22 6.65
CA ARG A 67 19.50 20.52 6.18
C ARG A 67 19.24 21.50 7.29
N SER A 68 20.31 21.97 7.92
CA SER A 68 20.31 23.09 8.85
C SER A 68 19.54 24.25 8.23
N GLY A 69 18.47 24.66 8.89
CA GLY A 69 17.65 25.76 8.41
C GLY A 69 16.32 25.78 9.13
N ASP A 70 15.91 26.99 9.49
CA ASP A 70 14.68 27.43 10.12
C ASP A 70 13.42 27.10 9.31
N ARG A 71 13.25 25.83 8.93
CA ARG A 71 12.17 25.33 8.07
C ARG A 71 11.14 24.63 8.92
N ALA A 72 9.87 24.94 8.68
CA ALA A 72 8.76 24.27 9.33
C ALA A 72 8.77 22.75 9.05
N LEU A 73 8.27 21.99 10.03
CA LEU A 73 8.10 20.54 9.91
C LEU A 73 6.99 20.19 8.91
N CYS A 74 7.16 19.09 8.18
CA CYS A 74 6.18 18.58 7.24
C CYS A 74 5.02 17.89 7.97
N GLU A 75 3.86 18.53 7.99
CA GLU A 75 2.65 17.98 8.62
C GLU A 75 2.17 16.68 7.97
N TRP A 76 2.41 16.53 6.65
CA TRP A 76 1.95 15.37 5.87
C TRP A 76 2.65 14.06 6.23
N GLY A 77 3.88 14.11 6.75
CA GLY A 77 4.60 12.92 7.19
C GLY A 77 3.94 12.29 8.40
N ASN A 78 3.75 13.09 9.45
CA ASN A 78 3.09 12.67 10.70
C ASN A 78 1.62 12.33 10.48
N ALA A 79 0.92 13.11 9.66
CA ALA A 79 -0.47 12.81 9.33
C ALA A 79 -0.59 11.47 8.58
N SER A 80 0.32 11.15 7.64
CA SER A 80 0.31 9.87 6.93
C SER A 80 0.59 8.70 7.88
N TYR A 81 1.52 8.87 8.81
CA TYR A 81 1.79 7.88 9.85
C TYR A 81 0.55 7.64 10.73
N GLY A 82 -0.05 8.72 11.23
CA GLY A 82 -1.23 8.65 12.10
C GLY A 82 -2.43 8.00 11.41
N TRP A 83 -2.66 8.34 10.13
CA TRP A 83 -3.73 7.72 9.35
C TRP A 83 -3.51 6.21 9.17
N MET A 84 -2.28 5.78 8.83
CA MET A 84 -1.99 4.37 8.64
C MET A 84 -2.08 3.58 9.95
N LEU A 85 -1.66 4.20 11.06
CA LEU A 85 -1.80 3.63 12.39
C LEU A 85 -3.27 3.41 12.70
N ASP A 86 -4.09 4.46 12.61
CA ASP A 86 -5.54 4.38 12.83
C ASP A 86 -6.17 3.26 11.98
N GLU A 87 -5.89 3.26 10.67
CA GLU A 87 -6.46 2.27 9.76
C GLU A 87 -6.09 0.83 10.09
N LEU A 88 -4.82 0.57 10.42
CA LEU A 88 -4.35 -0.77 10.73
C LEU A 88 -4.83 -1.25 12.10
N THR A 89 -5.00 -0.33 13.06
CA THR A 89 -5.40 -0.67 14.43
C THR A 89 -6.89 -0.47 14.71
N ARG A 90 -7.74 -0.26 13.69
CA ARG A 90 -9.19 -0.08 13.89
C ARG A 90 -9.82 -1.29 14.57
N PRO A 91 -10.71 -1.08 15.56
CA PRO A 91 -11.40 -2.17 16.25
C PRO A 91 -12.11 -3.16 15.32
N GLN A 92 -12.80 -2.66 14.29
CA GLN A 92 -13.53 -3.50 13.33
C GLN A 92 -12.58 -4.43 12.56
N ARG A 93 -11.38 -3.94 12.23
CA ARG A 93 -10.37 -4.72 11.51
C ARG A 93 -9.74 -5.78 12.41
N LEU A 94 -9.42 -5.41 13.65
CA LEU A 94 -8.84 -6.34 14.63
C LEU A 94 -9.83 -7.45 15.02
N GLN A 95 -11.13 -7.16 15.04
CA GLN A 95 -12.18 -8.17 15.26
C GLN A 95 -12.28 -9.20 14.12
N ARG A 96 -11.92 -8.83 12.89
CA ARG A 96 -11.91 -9.74 11.73
C ARG A 96 -10.70 -10.68 11.73
N PHE A 97 -9.71 -10.48 12.60
CA PHE A 97 -8.53 -11.34 12.65
C PHE A 97 -8.83 -12.65 13.40
N GLU A 98 -8.86 -13.75 12.66
CA GLU A 98 -9.16 -15.09 13.20
C GLU A 98 -7.95 -16.03 13.27
N GLY A 99 -6.79 -15.62 12.74
CA GLY A 99 -5.57 -16.45 12.76
C GLY A 99 -5.70 -17.79 12.02
N ARG A 100 -6.56 -17.89 10.99
CA ARG A 100 -6.72 -19.10 10.19
C ARG A 100 -5.39 -19.52 9.56
N ASP A 101 -5.18 -20.83 9.44
CA ASP A 101 -3.97 -21.44 8.86
C ASP A 101 -2.64 -21.02 9.50
N GLY A 102 -2.68 -20.60 10.78
CA GLY A 102 -1.48 -20.17 11.51
C GLY A 102 -1.01 -18.76 11.16
N ALA A 103 -1.83 -17.96 10.47
CA ALA A 103 -1.52 -16.57 10.15
C ALA A 103 -1.28 -15.75 11.44
N SER A 104 -0.14 -15.06 11.51
CA SER A 104 0.18 -14.13 12.60
C SER A 104 -0.50 -12.79 12.39
N LEU A 105 -0.70 -12.04 13.47
CA LEU A 105 -1.28 -10.69 13.41
C LEU A 105 -0.41 -9.75 12.57
N SER A 106 0.92 -9.88 12.70
CA SER A 106 1.88 -9.14 11.88
C SER A 106 1.73 -9.47 10.38
N GLY A 107 1.59 -10.76 10.03
CA GLY A 107 1.34 -11.18 8.64
C GLY A 107 0.03 -10.61 8.08
N TYR A 108 -1.04 -10.67 8.87
CA TYR A 108 -2.34 -10.11 8.50
C TYR A 108 -2.26 -8.60 8.20
N LEU A 109 -1.70 -7.82 9.12
CA LEU A 109 -1.50 -6.39 8.94
C LEU A 109 -0.56 -6.07 7.76
N PHE A 110 0.41 -6.96 7.48
CA PHE A 110 1.39 -6.78 6.39
C PHE A 110 0.70 -6.85 5.05
N HIS A 111 -0.15 -7.86 4.85
CA HIS A 111 -0.91 -8.02 3.62
C HIS A 111 -1.85 -6.84 3.39
N ILE A 112 -2.49 -6.34 4.44
CA ILE A 112 -3.35 -5.14 4.35
C ILE A 112 -2.54 -3.92 3.92
N ALA A 113 -1.45 -3.61 4.62
CA ALA A 113 -0.64 -2.42 4.37
C ALA A 113 -0.03 -2.41 2.95
N ASN A 114 0.21 -3.58 2.36
CA ASN A 114 0.73 -3.76 1.00
C ASN A 114 -0.35 -3.89 -0.08
N SER A 115 -1.63 -3.92 0.29
CA SER A 115 -2.72 -4.07 -0.65
C SER A 115 -2.96 -2.78 -1.46
N LEU A 116 -3.36 -2.93 -2.73
CA LEU A 116 -3.75 -1.80 -3.58
C LEU A 116 -4.90 -0.97 -2.96
N PRO A 117 -5.96 -1.56 -2.38
CA PRO A 117 -7.02 -0.80 -1.71
C PRO A 117 -6.49 0.08 -0.57
N PHE A 118 -5.51 -0.38 0.19
CA PHE A 118 -4.92 0.43 1.27
C PHE A 118 -4.18 1.64 0.72
N TYR A 119 -3.40 1.47 -0.35
CA TYR A 119 -2.72 2.56 -1.04
C TYR A 119 -3.70 3.57 -1.66
N GLU A 120 -4.76 3.10 -2.31
CA GLU A 120 -5.78 3.97 -2.92
C GLU A 120 -6.55 4.75 -1.85
N ARG A 121 -6.94 4.12 -0.73
CA ARG A 121 -7.57 4.84 0.40
C ARG A 121 -6.64 5.88 1.02
N TRP A 122 -5.35 5.56 1.17
CA TRP A 122 -4.37 6.52 1.65
C TRP A 122 -4.23 7.71 0.70
N LYS A 123 -4.19 7.44 -0.62
CA LYS A 123 -4.12 8.47 -1.66
C LYS A 123 -5.37 9.34 -1.65
N ASP A 124 -6.54 8.73 -1.49
CA ASP A 124 -7.83 9.42 -1.45
C ASP A 124 -7.97 10.31 -0.20
N TRP A 125 -7.47 9.85 0.95
CA TRP A 125 -7.36 10.64 2.18
C TRP A 125 -6.36 11.79 2.02
N ARG A 126 -5.15 11.51 1.49
CA ARG A 126 -4.05 12.49 1.39
C ARG A 126 -4.29 13.55 0.32
N LEU A 127 -4.82 13.16 -0.82
CA LEU A 127 -5.03 14.03 -1.99
C LEU A 127 -6.49 14.49 -2.13
N GLY A 128 -7.36 14.04 -1.23
CA GLY A 128 -8.71 14.57 -1.10
C GLY A 128 -9.61 14.25 -2.30
N ARG A 129 -9.82 12.96 -2.61
CA ARG A 129 -11.07 12.56 -3.31
C ARG A 129 -12.31 12.97 -2.49
N ARG A 130 -12.15 13.23 -1.18
CA ARG A 130 -12.93 14.21 -0.41
C ARG A 130 -12.15 15.53 -0.30
N SER A 131 -12.45 16.52 -1.14
CA SER A 131 -11.77 17.83 -1.11
C SER A 131 -11.86 18.46 0.27
N HIS A 132 -10.75 18.94 0.80
CA HIS A 132 -10.76 19.90 1.90
C HIS A 132 -11.64 21.10 1.51
N VAL A 133 -12.79 21.24 2.16
CA VAL A 133 -13.61 22.45 2.07
C VAL A 133 -12.86 23.55 2.80
N PRO A 134 -12.43 24.63 2.13
CA PRO A 134 -11.76 25.73 2.81
C PRO A 134 -12.60 26.25 3.99
N THR A 135 -11.96 26.55 5.12
CA THR A 135 -12.64 27.00 6.35
C THR A 135 -13.58 28.18 6.10
N TYR A 136 -13.16 29.15 5.27
CA TYR A 136 -14.00 30.28 4.86
C TYR A 136 -15.27 29.91 4.07
N ILE A 137 -15.39 28.69 3.54
CA ILE A 137 -16.63 28.17 2.95
C ILE A 137 -17.46 27.44 4.01
N GLN A 138 -16.82 26.74 4.94
CA GLN A 138 -17.50 26.14 6.10
C GLN A 138 -18.13 27.22 6.99
N ASP A 139 -17.49 28.39 7.08
CA ASP A 139 -17.94 29.53 7.87
C ASP A 139 -19.13 30.28 7.25
N LEU A 140 -19.49 30.02 5.97
CA LEU A 140 -20.64 30.67 5.31
C LEU A 140 -21.97 30.14 5.85
N ALA A 141 -22.10 28.82 5.97
CA ALA A 141 -23.27 28.15 6.50
C ALA A 141 -22.93 26.69 6.88
N PRO A 142 -23.65 26.09 7.85
CA PRO A 142 -23.44 24.69 8.23
C PRO A 142 -23.61 23.71 7.04
N GLU A 143 -24.46 24.06 6.08
CA GLU A 143 -24.72 23.27 4.86
C GLU A 143 -23.78 23.61 3.69
N ALA A 144 -22.98 24.67 3.79
CA ALA A 144 -22.14 25.16 2.69
C ALA A 144 -21.07 24.14 2.27
N ALA A 145 -20.54 23.36 3.21
CA ALA A 145 -19.60 22.28 2.92
C ALA A 145 -20.25 21.19 2.04
N ARG A 146 -21.49 20.80 2.37
CA ARG A 146 -22.25 19.79 1.62
C ARG A 146 -22.61 20.29 0.23
N VAL A 147 -23.04 21.55 0.11
CA VAL A 147 -23.30 22.21 -1.18
C VAL A 147 -22.04 22.33 -2.03
N PHE A 148 -20.90 22.74 -1.45
CA PHE A 148 -19.61 22.85 -2.16
C PHE A 148 -19.16 21.52 -2.76
N HIS A 149 -19.27 20.43 -2.00
CA HIS A 149 -18.96 19.10 -2.52
C HIS A 149 -19.81 18.74 -3.73
N ARG A 150 -21.13 18.96 -3.65
CA ARG A 150 -22.06 18.62 -4.73
C ARG A 150 -21.86 19.49 -5.97
N LEU A 151 -21.57 20.78 -5.80
CA LEU A 151 -21.18 21.68 -6.89
C LEU A 151 -19.90 21.20 -7.59
N ARG A 152 -18.91 20.73 -6.83
CA ARG A 152 -17.67 20.15 -7.37
C ARG A 152 -17.91 18.85 -8.14
N HIS A 153 -18.93 18.08 -7.77
CA HIS A 153 -19.34 16.87 -8.50
C HIS A 153 -20.10 17.19 -9.82
N GLY A 154 -20.52 18.44 -10.02
CA GLY A 154 -21.30 18.86 -11.20
C GLY A 154 -22.80 18.59 -11.07
N ASP A 155 -23.30 18.35 -9.85
CA ASP A 155 -24.74 18.18 -9.60
C ASP A 155 -25.48 19.49 -9.89
N ASN A 156 -26.69 19.40 -10.45
CA ASN A 156 -27.53 20.57 -10.69
C ASN A 156 -28.20 21.07 -9.39
N ILE A 157 -28.57 22.35 -9.33
CA ILE A 157 -29.07 22.98 -8.10
C ILE A 157 -30.34 22.30 -7.55
N ALA A 158 -31.24 21.86 -8.44
CA ALA A 158 -32.47 21.16 -8.05
C ALA A 158 -32.18 19.82 -7.36
N LEU A 159 -31.23 19.04 -7.89
CA LEU A 159 -30.79 17.76 -7.34
C LEU A 159 -30.04 17.95 -6.01
N ILE A 160 -29.26 19.02 -5.88
CA ILE A 160 -28.62 19.39 -4.61
C ILE A 160 -29.67 19.74 -3.55
N ALA A 161 -30.65 20.58 -3.92
CA ALA A 161 -31.72 20.99 -3.02
C ALA A 161 -32.55 19.80 -2.53
N GLN A 162 -32.95 18.92 -3.45
CA GLN A 162 -33.70 17.70 -3.15
C GLN A 162 -32.93 16.77 -2.22
N ARG A 163 -31.65 16.50 -2.50
CA ARG A 163 -30.81 15.59 -1.70
C ARG A 163 -30.47 16.12 -0.31
N LEU A 164 -30.38 17.44 -0.16
CA LEU A 164 -30.06 18.07 1.12
C LEU A 164 -31.31 18.45 1.93
N GLY A 165 -32.51 18.26 1.36
CA GLY A 165 -33.77 18.67 1.99
C GLY A 165 -33.90 20.19 2.13
N LEU A 166 -33.26 20.95 1.24
CA LEU A 166 -33.24 22.41 1.23
C LEU A 166 -34.16 22.95 0.13
N SER A 167 -34.58 24.21 0.24
CA SER A 167 -35.31 24.87 -0.84
C SER A 167 -34.36 25.25 -1.97
N GLU A 168 -34.79 25.12 -3.22
CA GLU A 168 -33.98 25.45 -4.40
C GLU A 168 -33.43 26.88 -4.35
N ALA A 169 -34.25 27.85 -3.90
CA ALA A 169 -33.83 29.23 -3.74
C ALA A 169 -32.71 29.40 -2.68
N SER A 170 -32.74 28.60 -1.61
CA SER A 170 -31.70 28.65 -0.57
C SER A 170 -30.38 28.03 -1.04
N THR A 171 -30.46 26.91 -1.78
CA THR A 171 -29.32 26.23 -2.38
C THR A 171 -28.68 27.08 -3.48
N GLU A 172 -29.49 27.75 -4.30
CA GLU A 172 -29.00 28.65 -5.34
C GLU A 172 -28.24 29.84 -4.75
N ARG A 173 -28.78 30.47 -3.70
CA ARG A 173 -28.11 31.57 -3.00
C ARG A 173 -26.77 31.12 -2.42
N LEU A 174 -26.73 29.99 -1.72
CA LEU A 174 -25.50 29.43 -1.15
C LEU A 174 -24.47 29.09 -2.23
N ALA A 175 -24.91 28.50 -3.35
CA ALA A 175 -24.03 28.20 -4.48
C ALA A 175 -23.40 29.47 -5.06
N ARG A 176 -24.18 30.54 -5.22
CA ARG A 176 -23.69 31.84 -5.69
C ARG A 176 -22.69 32.45 -4.71
N GLU A 177 -22.97 32.42 -3.41
CA GLU A 177 -22.07 32.93 -2.36
C GLU A 177 -20.73 32.16 -2.35
N ILE A 178 -20.77 30.84 -2.48
CA ILE A 178 -19.58 29.99 -2.61
C ILE A 178 -18.76 30.37 -3.84
N VAL A 179 -19.39 30.55 -5.01
CA VAL A 179 -18.71 30.96 -6.24
C VAL A 179 -18.10 32.36 -6.11
N VAL A 180 -18.80 33.30 -5.47
CA VAL A 180 -18.31 34.67 -5.24
C VAL A 180 -17.09 34.67 -4.33
N GLU A 181 -17.11 33.96 -3.21
CA GLU A 181 -15.95 33.88 -2.30
C GLU A 181 -14.76 33.15 -2.91
N LEU A 182 -15.00 32.10 -3.71
CA LEU A 182 -13.95 31.41 -4.45
C LEU A 182 -13.34 32.29 -5.54
N THR A 183 -14.15 33.10 -6.21
CA THR A 183 -13.70 34.04 -7.25
C THR A 183 -12.89 35.18 -6.65
N ARG A 184 -13.37 35.77 -5.55
CA ARG A 184 -12.69 36.83 -4.80
C ARG A 184 -11.27 36.43 -4.39
N ARG A 185 -11.07 35.15 -4.05
CA ARG A 185 -9.79 34.60 -3.59
C ARG A 185 -8.99 33.91 -4.71
N GLN A 186 -9.41 34.03 -5.97
CA GLN A 186 -8.77 33.40 -7.14
C GLN A 186 -8.63 31.86 -7.02
N ARG A 187 -9.59 31.22 -6.34
CA ARG A 187 -9.61 29.76 -6.09
C ARG A 187 -10.76 29.04 -6.80
N LEU A 188 -11.29 29.62 -7.87
CA LEU A 188 -12.38 29.02 -8.65
C LEU A 188 -12.03 27.63 -9.24
N HIS A 189 -10.73 27.38 -9.48
CA HIS A 189 -10.21 26.08 -9.92
C HIS A 189 -10.57 24.91 -8.99
N LEU A 190 -10.93 25.18 -7.72
CA LEU A 190 -11.35 24.15 -6.78
C LEU A 190 -12.70 23.48 -7.14
N LEU A 191 -13.56 24.19 -7.89
CA LEU A 191 -14.83 23.64 -8.39
C LEU A 191 -14.67 22.85 -9.70
N ASN A 192 -13.54 23.00 -10.40
CA ASN A 192 -13.25 22.30 -11.65
C ASN A 192 -12.07 21.34 -11.45
N PRO A 193 -12.30 20.16 -10.84
CA PRO A 193 -11.25 19.15 -10.80
C PRO A 193 -10.91 18.71 -12.24
N THR A 194 -9.62 18.51 -12.52
CA THR A 194 -9.16 17.84 -13.75
C THR A 194 -9.78 16.44 -13.78
N ARG A 195 -10.78 16.24 -14.65
CA ARG A 195 -11.38 14.93 -14.90
C ARG A 195 -10.34 14.05 -15.58
N GLU A 196 -9.75 13.12 -14.83
CA GLU A 196 -9.11 11.95 -15.44
C GLU A 196 -10.22 11.00 -15.87
N VAL A 197 -10.49 10.96 -17.18
CA VAL A 197 -11.47 10.04 -17.76
C VAL A 197 -10.87 8.64 -17.71
N SER A 198 -11.38 7.77 -16.85
CA SER A 198 -11.01 6.35 -16.83
C SER A 198 -11.58 5.68 -18.09
N LEU A 199 -10.71 5.23 -18.98
CA LEU A 199 -11.10 4.55 -20.23
C LEU A 199 -11.67 3.13 -20.02
N SER A 200 -11.78 2.67 -18.77
CA SER A 200 -12.29 1.35 -18.38
C SER A 200 -13.78 1.33 -17.99
N GLY A 201 -14.47 2.48 -18.01
CA GLY A 201 -15.87 2.60 -17.61
C GLY A 201 -16.85 2.65 -18.79
N LEU A 202 -16.91 1.61 -19.62
CA LEU A 202 -18.07 1.42 -20.51
C LEU A 202 -19.00 0.37 -19.89
N GLY A 203 -20.10 0.86 -19.31
CA GLY A 203 -21.28 0.07 -19.01
C GLY A 203 -21.34 -0.48 -17.59
N MET A 204 -21.98 0.25 -16.69
CA MET A 204 -23.30 -0.12 -16.14
C MET A 204 -23.63 0.90 -15.04
N ALA A 205 -24.50 1.84 -15.39
CA ALA A 205 -25.32 2.49 -14.39
C ALA A 205 -26.33 1.46 -13.91
N ASP A 206 -26.34 1.15 -12.61
CA ASP A 206 -27.59 0.86 -11.94
C ASP A 206 -27.55 1.45 -10.53
N ASP A 207 -28.55 2.29 -10.28
CA ASP A 207 -28.77 3.05 -9.07
C ASP A 207 -29.29 2.10 -7.98
N ASN A 208 -28.48 1.89 -6.94
CA ASN A 208 -28.98 1.54 -5.61
C ASN A 208 -27.97 1.99 -4.54
N GLU A 209 -28.20 3.20 -4.04
CA GLU A 209 -27.63 3.72 -2.79
C GLU A 209 -28.32 3.00 -1.61
N ASP A 210 -27.72 1.90 -1.13
CA ASP A 210 -27.77 1.34 0.24
C ASP A 210 -27.44 -0.17 0.26
N SER A 211 -26.41 -0.57 -0.49
CA SER A 211 -25.62 -1.72 -0.07
C SER A 211 -24.32 -1.17 0.49
N GLU A 212 -24.12 -1.30 1.80
CA GLU A 212 -22.79 -1.55 2.33
C GLU A 212 -22.19 -2.60 1.40
N ALA A 213 -21.31 -2.15 0.49
CA ALA A 213 -20.67 -3.04 -0.46
C ALA A 213 -20.10 -4.15 0.38
N ILE A 214 -20.65 -5.35 0.23
CA ILE A 214 -20.22 -6.54 0.94
C ILE A 214 -18.72 -6.63 0.68
N GLU A 215 -17.95 -6.18 1.67
CA GLU A 215 -16.49 -6.10 1.64
C GLU A 215 -16.00 -7.54 1.70
N ALA A 216 -16.08 -8.24 0.57
CA ALA A 216 -15.24 -9.37 0.34
C ALA A 216 -13.82 -8.80 0.17
N ASP A 217 -13.02 -8.88 1.23
CA ASP A 217 -11.57 -8.72 1.19
C ASP A 217 -10.99 -9.85 0.32
N LEU A 218 -11.28 -9.82 -0.97
CA LEU A 218 -10.67 -10.70 -1.96
C LEU A 218 -9.29 -10.14 -2.26
N ALA A 219 -8.28 -10.99 -2.08
CA ALA A 219 -6.93 -10.73 -2.53
C ALA A 219 -6.94 -10.56 -4.05
N CYS A 220 -7.03 -9.31 -4.49
CA CYS A 220 -6.88 -8.97 -5.89
C CYS A 220 -5.38 -8.80 -6.16
N GLU A 221 -4.72 -9.90 -6.54
CA GLU A 221 -3.44 -9.84 -7.24
C GLU A 221 -3.71 -9.36 -8.67
N ASP A 222 -4.06 -8.08 -8.84
CA ASP A 222 -4.00 -7.43 -10.16
C ASP A 222 -2.52 -7.26 -10.54
N LEU A 223 -1.89 -8.38 -10.88
CA LEU A 223 -0.64 -8.38 -11.62
C LEU A 223 -0.95 -7.71 -12.96
N SER A 224 -0.18 -6.67 -13.32
CA SER A 224 -0.31 -6.06 -14.63
C SER A 224 -0.17 -7.13 -15.72
N ALA A 225 -0.76 -6.92 -16.90
CA ALA A 225 -0.64 -7.87 -18.00
C ALA A 225 0.84 -8.18 -18.31
N GLU A 226 1.72 -7.18 -18.20
CA GLU A 226 3.17 -7.36 -18.36
C GLU A 226 3.78 -8.22 -17.24
N ALA A 227 3.29 -8.13 -16.01
CA ALA A 227 3.76 -8.93 -14.89
C ALA A 227 3.26 -10.38 -14.96
N LEU A 228 2.03 -10.61 -15.44
CA LEU A 228 1.53 -11.94 -15.76
C LEU A 228 2.35 -12.59 -16.87
N ASP A 229 2.60 -11.86 -17.95
CA ASP A 229 3.44 -12.33 -19.06
C ASP A 229 4.86 -12.63 -18.59
N ALA A 230 5.46 -11.76 -17.77
CA ALA A 230 6.78 -11.98 -17.20
C ALA A 230 6.82 -13.22 -16.30
N ARG A 231 5.77 -13.44 -15.49
CA ARG A 231 5.64 -14.62 -14.60
C ARG A 231 5.50 -15.91 -15.39
N ILE A 232 4.69 -15.91 -16.45
CA ILE A 232 4.54 -17.04 -17.37
C ILE A 232 5.88 -17.36 -18.05
N LYS A 233 6.57 -16.35 -18.58
CA LYS A 233 7.90 -16.51 -19.21
C LYS A 233 8.93 -17.05 -18.22
N LEU A 234 8.95 -16.53 -16.99
CA LEU A 234 9.82 -17.02 -15.92
C LEU A 234 9.50 -18.48 -15.54
N GLN A 235 8.22 -18.83 -15.43
CA GLN A 235 7.81 -20.20 -15.08
C GLN A 235 8.18 -21.20 -16.18
N GLN A 236 7.98 -20.83 -17.44
CA GLN A 236 8.41 -21.63 -18.59
C GLN A 236 9.93 -21.78 -18.63
N ALA A 237 10.68 -20.71 -18.39
CA ALA A 237 12.13 -20.73 -18.32
C ALA A 237 12.65 -21.56 -17.13
N TRP A 238 11.97 -21.52 -16.00
CA TRP A 238 12.30 -22.29 -14.81
C TRP A 238 12.21 -23.80 -15.06
N GLN A 239 11.17 -24.25 -15.77
CA GLN A 239 11.00 -25.66 -16.14
C GLN A 239 12.11 -26.19 -17.07
N GLN A 240 12.83 -25.30 -17.77
CA GLN A 240 13.93 -25.67 -18.64
C GLN A 240 15.29 -25.73 -17.92
N LEU A 241 15.35 -25.30 -16.66
CA LEU A 241 16.53 -25.49 -15.82
C LEU A 241 16.63 -26.94 -15.33
N SER A 242 17.85 -27.41 -15.11
CA SER A 242 18.09 -28.69 -14.47
C SER A 242 17.69 -28.66 -12.99
N ALA A 243 17.39 -29.84 -12.42
CA ALA A 243 17.03 -29.96 -11.00
C ALA A 243 18.11 -29.37 -10.06
N THR A 244 19.39 -29.49 -10.42
CA THR A 244 20.50 -28.91 -9.67
C THR A 244 20.53 -27.39 -9.76
N GLU A 245 20.23 -26.82 -10.93
CA GLU A 245 20.12 -25.36 -11.10
C GLU A 245 18.94 -24.80 -10.30
N GLN A 246 17.76 -25.45 -10.38
CA GLN A 246 16.58 -25.06 -9.61
C GLN A 246 16.86 -25.10 -8.11
N PHE A 247 17.42 -26.20 -7.61
CA PHE A 247 17.77 -26.37 -6.19
C PHE A 247 18.72 -25.28 -5.68
N VAL A 248 19.79 -24.99 -6.43
CA VAL A 248 20.76 -23.96 -6.01
C VAL A 248 20.14 -22.56 -6.04
N LEU A 249 19.29 -22.25 -7.03
CA LEU A 249 18.62 -20.95 -7.09
C LEU A 249 17.55 -20.82 -5.99
N GLU A 250 16.77 -21.85 -5.73
CA GLU A 250 15.75 -21.87 -4.67
C GLU A 250 16.41 -21.70 -3.30
N ALA A 251 17.38 -22.56 -2.96
CA ALA A 251 18.04 -22.53 -1.65
C ALA A 251 18.81 -21.21 -1.41
N MET A 252 19.50 -20.67 -2.42
CA MET A 252 20.35 -19.48 -2.23
C MET A 252 19.69 -18.13 -2.54
N LEU A 253 18.67 -18.06 -3.41
CA LEU A 253 18.02 -16.80 -3.80
C LEU A 253 16.61 -16.65 -3.22
N ILE A 254 15.83 -17.73 -3.17
CA ILE A 254 14.45 -17.68 -2.66
C ILE A 254 14.47 -17.84 -1.13
N ASP A 255 15.15 -18.87 -0.64
CA ASP A 255 15.20 -19.20 0.79
C ASP A 255 16.32 -18.47 1.55
N GLY A 256 17.30 -17.91 0.83
CA GLY A 256 18.39 -17.13 1.41
C GLY A 256 19.36 -17.92 2.31
N GLN A 257 19.52 -19.23 2.06
CA GLN A 257 20.43 -20.09 2.83
C GLN A 257 21.91 -19.75 2.57
N ASP A 258 22.78 -19.98 3.57
CA ASP A 258 24.22 -19.78 3.41
C ASP A 258 24.81 -20.83 2.46
N ALA A 259 25.87 -20.43 1.75
CA ALA A 259 26.58 -21.30 0.83
C ALA A 259 27.17 -22.55 1.51
N ASP A 260 27.56 -22.45 2.78
CA ASP A 260 28.13 -23.59 3.52
C ASP A 260 27.06 -24.66 3.80
N ASP A 261 25.82 -24.24 4.10
CA ASP A 261 24.69 -25.15 4.31
C ASP A 261 24.27 -25.85 3.01
N VAL A 262 24.22 -25.09 1.91
CA VAL A 262 23.91 -25.62 0.57
C VAL A 262 24.99 -26.60 0.10
N LEU A 263 26.28 -26.29 0.31
CA LEU A 263 27.37 -27.22 0.05
C LEU A 263 27.25 -28.48 0.91
N GLY A 264 26.88 -28.34 2.18
CA GLY A 264 26.61 -29.46 3.08
C GLY A 264 25.52 -30.38 2.53
N ALA A 265 24.41 -29.81 2.05
CA ALA A 265 23.31 -30.55 1.43
C ALA A 265 23.74 -31.26 0.14
N LEU A 266 24.43 -30.56 -0.76
CA LEU A 266 24.94 -31.13 -2.02
C LEU A 266 25.88 -32.32 -1.78
N LYS A 267 26.76 -32.21 -0.77
CA LYS A 267 27.68 -33.28 -0.38
C LYS A 267 26.95 -34.48 0.21
N ARG A 268 25.96 -34.26 1.09
CA ARG A 268 25.15 -35.34 1.70
C ARG A 268 24.32 -36.10 0.67
N LEU A 269 23.77 -35.38 -0.31
CA LEU A 269 22.96 -35.96 -1.39
C LEU A 269 23.81 -36.46 -2.58
N ASN A 270 25.14 -36.32 -2.50
CA ASN A 270 26.09 -36.68 -3.56
C ASN A 270 25.76 -36.06 -4.93
N ILE A 271 25.28 -34.82 -4.94
CA ILE A 271 24.91 -34.07 -6.14
C ILE A 271 26.12 -33.26 -6.60
N ALA A 272 26.66 -33.57 -7.79
CA ALA A 272 27.76 -32.84 -8.38
C ALA A 272 27.25 -31.63 -9.20
N LEU A 273 27.85 -30.45 -9.01
CA LEU A 273 27.54 -29.24 -9.80
C LEU A 273 28.08 -29.30 -11.24
N SER A 274 29.08 -30.16 -11.47
CA SER A 274 29.71 -30.36 -12.76
C SER A 274 30.08 -31.83 -12.91
N PRO A 275 29.93 -32.44 -14.10
CA PRO A 275 30.31 -33.82 -14.34
C PRO A 275 31.82 -34.09 -14.14
N ARG A 276 32.64 -33.04 -14.07
CA ARG A 276 34.10 -33.14 -13.88
C ARG A 276 34.55 -33.04 -12.43
N VAL A 277 33.71 -32.55 -11.53
CA VAL A 277 34.08 -32.30 -10.12
C VAL A 277 33.12 -33.06 -9.21
N PRO A 278 33.61 -34.04 -8.42
CA PRO A 278 32.79 -34.76 -7.47
C PRO A 278 32.16 -33.82 -6.43
N ALA A 279 30.95 -34.13 -5.96
CA ALA A 279 30.22 -33.35 -4.97
C ALA A 279 31.08 -33.02 -3.73
N GLN A 280 31.87 -33.99 -3.26
CA GLN A 280 32.78 -33.87 -2.12
C GLN A 280 33.86 -32.79 -2.28
N GLN A 281 34.32 -32.55 -3.51
CA GLN A 281 35.39 -31.60 -3.83
C GLN A 281 34.86 -30.23 -4.27
N THR A 282 33.54 -30.04 -4.24
CA THR A 282 32.92 -28.77 -4.60
C THR A 282 33.23 -27.71 -3.54
N ASP A 283 33.70 -26.56 -3.98
CA ASP A 283 34.03 -25.41 -3.14
C ASP A 283 32.98 -24.28 -3.23
N ARG A 284 33.10 -23.30 -2.34
CA ARG A 284 32.18 -22.15 -2.24
C ARG A 284 32.24 -21.24 -3.46
N GLN A 285 33.40 -21.10 -4.11
CA GLN A 285 33.57 -20.27 -5.30
C GLN A 285 32.86 -20.90 -6.50
N GLN A 286 32.98 -22.22 -6.66
CA GLN A 286 32.30 -23.02 -7.67
C GLN A 286 30.77 -22.96 -7.49
N LEU A 287 30.27 -23.00 -6.26
CA LEU A 287 28.85 -22.82 -5.98
C LEU A 287 28.36 -21.43 -6.39
N TYR A 288 29.06 -20.35 -6.02
CA TYR A 288 28.68 -19.00 -6.45
C TYR A 288 28.80 -18.80 -7.97
N TYR A 289 29.82 -19.38 -8.59
CA TYR A 289 29.97 -19.36 -10.04
C TYR A 289 28.81 -20.09 -10.73
N PHE A 290 28.47 -21.28 -10.23
CA PHE A 290 27.33 -22.06 -10.71
C PHE A 290 26.01 -21.29 -10.55
N ARG A 291 25.78 -20.66 -9.39
CA ARG A 291 24.61 -19.80 -9.15
C ARG A 291 24.52 -18.67 -10.17
N ARG A 292 25.61 -17.94 -10.41
CA ARG A 292 25.64 -16.85 -11.40
C ARG A 292 25.35 -17.37 -12.81
N LYS A 293 25.92 -18.52 -13.17
CA LYS A 293 25.68 -19.16 -14.46
C LYS A 293 24.23 -19.61 -14.64
N ALA A 294 23.64 -20.20 -13.60
CA ALA A 294 22.24 -20.62 -13.58
C ALA A 294 21.29 -19.42 -13.69
N GLN A 295 21.58 -18.33 -12.97
CA GLN A 295 20.83 -17.08 -13.04
C GLN A 295 20.92 -16.43 -14.43
N ALA A 296 22.12 -16.37 -15.02
CA ALA A 296 22.31 -15.85 -16.37
C ALA A 296 21.58 -16.71 -17.43
N ARG A 297 21.55 -18.03 -17.24
CA ARG A 297 20.78 -18.93 -18.08
C ARG A 297 19.27 -18.71 -17.93
N LEU A 298 18.77 -18.59 -16.70
CA LEU A 298 17.35 -18.29 -16.44
C LEU A 298 16.92 -16.98 -17.11
N ALA A 299 17.74 -15.94 -17.02
CA ALA A 299 17.48 -14.65 -17.65
C ALA A 299 17.42 -14.74 -19.19
N ARG A 300 18.34 -15.49 -19.80
CA ARG A 300 18.33 -15.72 -21.27
C ARG A 300 17.10 -16.51 -21.71
N LEU A 301 16.69 -17.51 -20.93
CA LEU A 301 15.54 -18.36 -21.25
C LEU A 301 14.20 -17.62 -21.06
N SER A 302 14.11 -16.68 -20.12
CA SER A 302 12.89 -15.91 -19.89
C SER A 302 12.71 -14.74 -20.86
N GLY A 303 13.77 -14.32 -21.57
CA GLY A 303 13.73 -13.19 -22.51
C GLY A 303 13.44 -11.84 -21.82
N LEU A 304 13.67 -11.75 -20.51
CA LEU A 304 13.44 -10.54 -19.71
C LEU A 304 14.67 -9.62 -19.64
N LEU A 305 15.80 -10.07 -20.20
CA LEU A 305 17.00 -9.26 -20.43
C LEU A 305 17.28 -9.30 -21.94
N GLU A 306 16.92 -8.22 -22.64
CA GLU A 306 17.50 -7.89 -23.94
C GLU A 306 18.94 -7.39 -23.69
N ASP A 307 19.87 -7.78 -24.55
CA ASP A 307 21.32 -7.48 -24.44
C ASP A 307 21.63 -5.99 -24.22
#